data_AF-A0A839NM02-F1
#
_entry.id   AF-A0A839NM02-F1
#
_cell.length_a   1.000
_cell.length_b   1.000
_cell.length_c   1.000
_cell.angle_alpha   90.00
_cell.angle_beta   90.00
_cell.angle_gamma   90.00
#
_symmetry.space_group_name_H-M   'P 1'
#
loop_
_entity.id
_entity.type
_entity.pdbx_description
1 polymer ?
#
loop_
_entity_poly.entity_id
_entity_poly.type
_entity_poly.pdbx_seq_one_letter_code
_entity_poly.pdbx_strand_id
1 'polypeptide(L)'
;MTTLLSKTALKNATLTRSRGRMPYVPKAIVDKRPKERYYSLLVPSEKDISPFISVLHGTRNDVLRINFVCMAVYECYLYAFGLPSNFPKEQIIVLGEDRVKYIPCRSCYYGGKHLYEYELTVPVNTAREDYQQRIINDLNEHFQLEVKIEKLSVVKDSRPINTEDGESVELIWDELTTMIIRKK
;
A
#
# COMPACT_ATOMS: atom_id res chain seq x y z
N MET A 1 -17.21 15.91 -2.69
CA MET A 1 -16.08 16.61 -3.33
C MET A 1 -14.86 15.74 -3.21
N THR A 2 -14.37 15.22 -4.32
CA THR A 2 -13.21 14.32 -4.36
C THR A 2 -11.97 15.20 -4.51
N THR A 3 -11.18 15.35 -3.45
CA THR A 3 -9.89 16.04 -3.50
C THR A 3 -8.92 15.18 -4.31
N LEU A 4 -8.73 15.54 -5.58
CA LEU A 4 -7.70 15.01 -6.46
C LEU A 4 -6.34 15.32 -5.83
N LEU A 5 -5.67 14.29 -5.30
CA LEU A 5 -4.27 14.38 -4.90
C LEU A 5 -3.44 14.85 -6.11
N SER A 6 -2.59 15.86 -5.89
CA SER A 6 -1.75 16.44 -6.94
C SER A 6 -0.89 15.36 -7.59
N LYS A 7 -0.84 15.36 -8.93
CA LYS A 7 0.08 14.54 -9.74
C LYS A 7 1.54 14.90 -9.42
N THR A 8 2.06 14.45 -8.29
CA THR A 8 3.51 14.39 -8.10
C THR A 8 3.99 13.29 -9.01
N ALA A 9 4.61 13.70 -10.13
CA ALA A 9 5.24 12.81 -11.08
C ALA A 9 6.20 11.88 -10.34
N LEU A 10 5.76 10.64 -10.11
CA LEU A 10 6.62 9.57 -9.65
C LEU A 10 7.65 9.36 -10.75
N LYS A 11 8.85 9.93 -10.57
CA LYS A 11 9.97 9.80 -11.51
C LYS A 11 10.15 8.32 -11.83
N ASN A 12 9.81 7.97 -13.06
CA ASN A 12 10.14 6.75 -13.79
C ASN A 12 10.31 5.52 -12.89
N ALA A 13 9.19 4.84 -12.58
CA ALA A 13 9.27 3.43 -12.19
C ALA A 13 9.96 2.68 -13.34
N THR A 14 11.24 2.34 -13.15
CA THR A 14 12.01 1.63 -14.15
C THR A 14 11.35 0.29 -14.37
N LEU A 15 10.78 0.09 -15.56
CA LEU A 15 10.18 -1.16 -15.97
C LEU A 15 11.31 -2.18 -16.17
N THR A 16 11.67 -2.89 -15.12
CA THR A 16 12.65 -3.97 -15.18
C THR A 16 12.02 -5.13 -15.96
N ARG A 17 12.25 -5.17 -17.27
CA ARG A 17 12.03 -6.38 -18.09
C ARG A 17 13.00 -7.45 -17.60
N SER A 18 12.54 -8.36 -16.75
CA SER A 18 13.29 -9.59 -16.46
C SER A 18 13.35 -10.43 -17.73
N ARG A 19 14.51 -10.42 -18.40
CA ARG A 19 14.81 -11.44 -19.42
C ARG A 19 14.87 -12.79 -18.72
N GLY A 20 13.90 -13.66 -18.98
CA GLY A 20 14.03 -15.12 -18.81
C GLY A 20 13.79 -15.74 -17.44
N ARG A 21 13.56 -14.99 -16.36
CA ARG A 21 13.07 -15.58 -15.10
C ARG A 21 11.56 -15.41 -15.04
N MET A 22 10.83 -16.53 -15.05
CA MET A 22 9.41 -16.50 -14.69
C MET A 22 9.28 -15.76 -13.35
N PRO A 23 8.38 -14.77 -13.26
CA PRO A 23 8.14 -14.07 -12.01
C PRO A 23 7.76 -15.10 -10.96
N TYR A 24 8.37 -14.98 -9.77
CA TYR A 24 8.08 -15.90 -8.68
C TYR A 24 6.60 -15.79 -8.34
N VAL A 25 5.88 -16.89 -8.55
CA VAL A 25 4.51 -17.06 -8.10
C VAL A 25 4.59 -17.98 -6.89
N PRO A 26 4.14 -17.52 -5.72
CA PRO A 26 4.04 -18.40 -4.57
C PRO A 26 3.16 -19.63 -4.81
N LYS A 27 3.53 -20.76 -4.19
CA LYS A 27 2.74 -22.00 -4.29
C LYS A 27 1.31 -21.82 -3.74
N ALA A 28 1.16 -21.08 -2.64
CA ALA A 28 -0.14 -20.82 -2.02
C ALA A 28 -1.13 -20.11 -2.98
N ILE A 29 -0.61 -19.32 -3.93
CA ILE A 29 -1.40 -18.75 -5.02
C ILE A 29 -1.71 -19.80 -6.09
N VAL A 30 -0.70 -20.54 -6.57
CA VAL A 30 -0.85 -21.51 -7.67
C VAL A 30 -1.97 -22.51 -7.40
N ASP A 31 -2.04 -23.05 -6.18
CA ASP A 31 -3.00 -24.10 -5.82
C ASP A 31 -4.43 -23.57 -5.65
N LYS A 32 -4.59 -22.26 -5.43
CA LYS A 32 -5.89 -21.60 -5.19
C LYS A 32 -6.34 -20.73 -6.35
N ARG A 33 -5.64 -20.77 -7.49
CA ARG A 33 -6.00 -19.97 -8.66
C ARG A 33 -7.39 -20.33 -9.17
N PRO A 34 -8.28 -19.33 -9.32
CA PRO A 34 -9.56 -19.53 -9.97
C PRO A 34 -9.39 -19.98 -11.43
N LYS A 35 -10.40 -20.66 -11.99
CA LYS A 35 -10.39 -21.07 -13.40
C LYS A 35 -10.70 -19.89 -14.34
N GLU A 36 -11.30 -18.86 -13.78
CA GLU A 36 -11.64 -17.60 -14.43
C GLU A 36 -10.38 -16.89 -14.92
N ARG A 37 -10.53 -16.15 -16.03
CA ARG A 37 -9.42 -15.40 -16.63
C ARG A 37 -9.06 -14.13 -15.85
N TYR A 38 -10.05 -13.49 -15.24
CA TYR A 38 -9.91 -12.27 -14.46
C TYR A 38 -10.39 -12.53 -13.05
N TYR A 39 -9.50 -12.38 -12.09
CA TYR A 39 -9.74 -12.69 -10.69
C TYR A 39 -8.84 -11.85 -9.79
N SER A 40 -9.19 -11.82 -8.51
CA SER A 40 -8.31 -11.43 -7.43
C SER A 40 -8.22 -12.58 -6.43
N LEU A 41 -7.03 -12.77 -5.86
CA LEU A 41 -6.77 -13.78 -4.84
C LEU A 41 -5.86 -13.19 -3.78
N LEU A 42 -6.28 -13.24 -2.52
CA LEU A 42 -5.49 -12.81 -1.36
C LEU A 42 -5.35 -13.98 -0.40
N VAL A 43 -4.12 -14.33 -0.05
CA VAL A 43 -3.83 -15.47 0.84
C VAL A 43 -2.72 -15.10 1.84
N PRO A 44 -2.72 -15.69 3.05
CA PRO A 44 -1.58 -15.56 3.95
C PRO A 44 -0.30 -16.10 3.32
N SER A 45 0.83 -15.44 3.56
CA SER A 45 2.13 -15.89 3.09
C SER A 45 2.61 -17.09 3.92
N GLU A 46 3.05 -18.15 3.25
CA GLU A 46 3.64 -19.33 3.89
C GLU A 46 5.16 -19.21 4.08
N LYS A 47 5.78 -18.23 3.41
CA LYS A 47 7.23 -18.03 3.41
C LYS A 47 7.56 -16.59 3.76
N ASP A 48 8.59 -16.42 4.56
CA ASP A 48 9.20 -15.12 4.81
C ASP A 48 10.35 -14.91 3.81
N ILE A 49 9.99 -14.46 2.61
CA ILE A 49 10.96 -14.01 1.59
C ILE A 49 10.93 -12.48 1.49
N SER A 50 11.97 -11.90 0.89
CA SER A 50 12.01 -10.45 0.66
C SER A 50 10.75 -9.99 -0.09
N PRO A 51 10.09 -8.91 0.39
CA PRO A 51 8.86 -8.43 -0.20
C PRO A 51 9.13 -7.81 -1.57
N PHE A 52 8.23 -8.06 -2.52
CA PHE A 52 8.26 -7.37 -3.80
C PHE A 52 6.88 -7.35 -4.46
N ILE A 53 6.77 -6.44 -5.42
CA ILE A 53 5.60 -6.31 -6.30
C ILE A 53 6.07 -6.58 -7.73
N SER A 54 5.27 -7.31 -8.50
CA SER A 54 5.51 -7.48 -9.94
C SER A 54 4.26 -7.15 -10.73
N VAL A 55 4.44 -6.46 -11.85
CA VAL A 55 3.39 -6.17 -12.83
C VAL A 55 3.83 -6.77 -14.15
N LEU A 56 3.03 -7.69 -14.66
CA LEU A 56 3.39 -8.56 -15.77
C LEU A 56 2.36 -8.42 -16.87
N HIS A 57 2.87 -8.13 -18.05
CA HIS A 57 2.05 -7.97 -19.24
C HIS A 57 2.02 -9.30 -20.01
N GLY A 58 0.94 -10.05 -19.88
CA GLY A 58 0.73 -11.31 -20.58
C GLY A 58 0.26 -11.07 -22.01
N THR A 59 1.19 -10.80 -22.93
CA THR A 59 0.85 -10.51 -24.35
C THR A 59 0.09 -11.63 -25.04
N ARG A 60 0.31 -12.90 -24.68
CA ARG A 60 -0.40 -14.05 -25.27
C ARG A 60 -1.82 -14.24 -24.75
N ASN A 61 -2.10 -13.76 -23.54
CA ASN A 61 -3.35 -14.03 -22.83
C ASN A 61 -4.16 -12.75 -22.59
N ASP A 62 -3.79 -11.61 -23.18
CA ASP A 62 -4.44 -10.30 -23.02
C ASP A 62 -4.75 -9.93 -21.56
N VAL A 63 -3.83 -10.28 -20.66
CA VAL A 63 -4.00 -10.13 -19.21
C VAL A 63 -2.83 -9.33 -18.65
N LEU A 64 -3.17 -8.32 -17.85
CA LEU A 64 -2.25 -7.68 -16.92
C LEU A 64 -2.34 -8.42 -15.58
N ARG A 65 -1.21 -8.92 -15.08
CA ARG A 65 -1.12 -9.62 -13.80
C ARG A 65 -0.29 -8.81 -12.82
N ILE A 66 -0.86 -8.51 -11.66
CA ILE A 66 -0.21 -7.80 -10.56
C ILE A 66 -0.05 -8.80 -9.41
N ASN A 67 1.17 -8.98 -8.91
CA ASN A 67 1.45 -9.84 -7.75
C ASN A 67 2.09 -9.04 -6.63
N PHE A 68 1.59 -9.24 -5.42
CA PHE A 68 2.24 -8.85 -4.16
C PHE A 68 2.76 -10.11 -3.50
N VAL A 69 4.01 -10.07 -3.08
CA VAL A 69 4.67 -11.23 -2.48
C VAL A 69 5.23 -10.83 -1.13
N CYS A 70 4.84 -11.55 -0.08
CA CYS A 70 5.32 -11.36 1.29
C CYS A 70 5.11 -9.92 1.81
N MET A 71 3.96 -9.32 1.48
CA MET A 71 3.64 -7.93 1.78
C MET A 71 2.78 -7.84 3.04
N ALA A 72 3.09 -6.88 3.91
CA ALA A 72 2.23 -6.52 5.01
C ALA A 72 1.02 -5.72 4.52
N VAL A 73 -0.06 -5.69 5.33
CA VAL A 73 -1.31 -5.01 4.96
C VAL A 73 -1.06 -3.55 4.56
N TYR A 74 -0.29 -2.79 5.34
CA TYR A 74 0.02 -1.39 5.02
C TYR A 74 0.77 -1.23 3.68
N GLU A 75 1.66 -2.17 3.34
CA GLU A 75 2.46 -2.09 2.11
C GLU A 75 1.59 -2.33 0.87
N CYS A 76 0.60 -3.23 0.98
CA CYS A 76 -0.41 -3.43 -0.05
C CYS A 76 -1.19 -2.12 -0.31
N TYR A 77 -1.64 -1.44 0.75
CA TYR A 77 -2.34 -0.16 0.63
C TYR A 77 -1.44 0.95 0.09
N LEU A 78 -0.16 1.02 0.49
CA LEU A 78 0.77 2.02 -0.05
C LEU A 78 0.85 1.92 -1.58
N TYR A 79 1.02 0.70 -2.12
CA TYR A 79 1.02 0.52 -3.57
C TYR A 79 -0.33 0.88 -4.20
N ALA A 80 -1.43 0.46 -3.58
CA ALA A 80 -2.77 0.70 -4.10
C ALA A 80 -3.10 2.20 -4.16
N PHE A 81 -2.65 3.00 -3.19
CA PHE A 81 -2.76 4.47 -3.21
C PHE A 81 -1.66 5.17 -4.02
N GLY A 82 -0.70 4.44 -4.60
CA GLY A 82 0.40 5.03 -5.36
C GLY A 82 1.44 5.76 -4.50
N LEU A 83 1.49 5.45 -3.20
CA LEU A 83 2.47 5.98 -2.25
C LEU A 83 3.80 5.23 -2.36
N PRO A 84 4.93 5.87 -1.99
CA PRO A 84 6.24 5.25 -2.14
C PRO A 84 6.46 4.15 -1.09
N SER A 85 7.30 3.16 -1.42
CA SER A 85 7.57 2.03 -0.52
C SER A 85 8.35 2.42 0.74
N ASN A 86 9.02 3.58 0.74
CA ASN A 86 9.72 4.15 1.89
C ASN A 86 8.82 5.12 2.70
N PHE A 87 7.49 5.06 2.52
CA PHE A 87 6.56 5.89 3.29
C PHE A 87 6.79 5.71 4.80
N PRO A 88 6.95 6.80 5.56
CA PRO A 88 7.27 6.72 6.99
C PRO A 88 6.16 6.00 7.76
N LYS A 89 6.52 5.00 8.55
CA LYS A 89 5.53 4.24 9.33
C LYS A 89 4.86 5.11 10.39
N GLU A 90 5.56 6.13 10.86
CA GLU A 90 5.08 7.15 11.81
C GLU A 90 3.90 7.95 11.24
N GLN A 91 3.79 8.04 9.91
CA GLN A 91 2.70 8.69 9.18
C GLN A 91 1.52 7.75 8.89
N ILE A 92 1.49 6.58 9.55
CA ILE A 92 0.37 5.63 9.45
C ILE A 92 -0.32 5.57 10.81
N ILE A 93 -1.61 5.92 10.83
CA ILE A 93 -2.45 5.87 12.02
C ILE A 93 -3.35 4.64 11.91
N VAL A 94 -3.34 3.78 12.92
CA VAL A 94 -4.25 2.62 13.04
C VAL A 94 -5.26 2.94 14.15
N LEU A 95 -6.55 2.92 13.81
CA LEU A 95 -7.64 3.23 14.74
C LEU A 95 -8.40 1.96 15.12
N GLY A 96 -8.52 1.70 16.42
CA GLY A 96 -9.39 0.67 16.99
C GLY A 96 -8.84 -0.75 17.04
N GLU A 97 -7.58 -0.98 16.65
CA GLU A 97 -6.95 -2.31 16.62
C GLU A 97 -5.45 -2.23 16.91
N ASP A 98 -4.83 -3.39 17.18
CA ASP A 98 -3.40 -3.49 17.39
C ASP A 98 -2.62 -3.18 16.10
N ARG A 99 -1.77 -2.14 16.17
CA ARG A 99 -0.89 -1.67 15.11
C ARG A 99 -0.02 -2.78 14.53
N VAL A 100 0.40 -3.76 15.34
CA VAL A 100 1.32 -4.84 14.93
C VAL A 100 0.70 -5.74 13.85
N LYS A 101 -0.63 -5.87 13.81
CA LYS A 101 -1.34 -6.68 12.81
C LYS A 101 -1.24 -6.10 11.40
N TYR A 102 -1.15 -4.77 11.29
CA TYR A 102 -1.16 -4.08 9.99
C TYR A 102 0.21 -3.57 9.60
N ILE A 103 1.03 -3.21 10.59
CA ILE A 103 2.40 -2.69 10.43
C ILE A 103 3.34 -3.60 11.24
N PRO A 104 3.59 -4.83 10.79
CA PRO A 104 4.45 -5.76 11.50
C PRO A 104 5.90 -5.24 11.51
N CYS A 105 6.59 -5.48 12.62
CA CYS A 105 8.04 -5.36 12.64
C CYS A 105 8.61 -6.61 11.95
N ARG A 106 9.34 -6.42 10.85
CA ARG A 106 9.89 -7.55 10.06
C ARG A 106 11.05 -8.24 10.78
N SER A 107 11.67 -7.59 11.76
CA SER A 107 12.77 -8.13 12.55
C SER A 107 12.32 -8.98 13.75
N CYS A 108 11.02 -9.01 14.08
CA CYS A 108 10.51 -9.75 15.21
C CYS A 108 9.85 -11.06 14.78
N TYR A 109 9.98 -12.09 15.62
CA TYR A 109 9.51 -13.46 15.36
C TYR A 109 8.02 -13.55 14.98
N TYR A 110 7.19 -12.62 15.47
CA TYR A 110 5.76 -12.59 15.18
C TYR A 110 5.39 -11.85 13.89
N GLY A 111 6.33 -11.13 13.27
CA GLY A 111 6.07 -10.31 12.09
C GLY A 111 5.66 -11.11 10.85
N GLY A 112 6.18 -12.33 10.70
CA GLY A 112 5.87 -13.22 9.58
C GLY A 112 4.40 -13.67 9.53
N LYS A 113 3.66 -13.62 10.64
CA LYS A 113 2.25 -14.04 10.72
C LYS A 113 1.27 -13.07 10.06
N HIS A 114 1.72 -11.88 9.69
CA HIS A 114 0.90 -10.80 9.13
C HIS A 114 1.37 -10.39 7.73
N LEU A 115 1.91 -11.37 6.98
CA LEU A 115 2.35 -11.19 5.61
C LEU A 115 1.38 -11.93 4.67
N TYR A 116 1.15 -11.32 3.52
CA TYR A 116 0.15 -11.77 2.55
C TYR A 116 0.75 -11.82 1.16
N GLU A 117 0.12 -12.65 0.34
CA GLU A 117 0.35 -12.74 -1.09
C GLU A 117 -0.95 -12.38 -1.78
N TYR A 118 -0.86 -11.55 -2.82
CA TYR A 118 -2.01 -11.11 -3.57
C TYR A 118 -1.73 -11.25 -5.07
N GLU A 119 -2.68 -11.77 -5.82
CA GLU A 119 -2.63 -11.82 -7.28
C GLU A 119 -3.92 -11.25 -7.86
N LEU A 120 -3.76 -10.26 -8.74
CA LEU A 120 -4.83 -9.67 -9.53
C LEU A 120 -4.57 -9.91 -11.00
N THR A 121 -5.58 -10.42 -11.71
CA THR A 121 -5.61 -10.50 -13.16
C THR A 121 -6.75 -9.63 -13.69
N VAL A 122 -6.39 -8.72 -14.60
CA VAL A 122 -7.31 -7.79 -15.28
C VAL A 122 -7.01 -7.79 -16.78
N PRO A 123 -7.94 -7.31 -17.63
CA PRO A 123 -7.66 -7.05 -19.03
C PRO A 123 -6.39 -6.22 -19.22
N VAL A 124 -5.66 -6.46 -20.31
CA VAL A 124 -4.36 -5.81 -20.53
C VAL A 124 -4.44 -4.28 -20.61
N ASN A 125 -5.56 -3.77 -21.10
CA ASN A 125 -5.81 -2.35 -21.30
C ASN A 125 -6.42 -1.65 -20.08
N THR A 126 -6.53 -2.34 -18.95
CA THR A 126 -7.04 -1.74 -17.70
C THR A 126 -6.10 -0.62 -17.24
N ALA A 127 -6.66 0.57 -17.01
CA ALA A 127 -5.88 1.71 -16.53
C ALA A 127 -5.31 1.44 -15.14
N ARG A 128 -4.24 2.18 -14.79
CA ARG A 128 -3.56 1.99 -13.52
C ARG A 128 -4.46 2.27 -12.34
N GLU A 129 -5.20 3.37 -12.44
CA GLU A 129 -6.13 3.85 -11.42
C GLU A 129 -7.25 2.83 -11.19
N ASP A 130 -7.73 2.18 -12.26
CA ASP A 130 -8.80 1.18 -12.18
C ASP A 130 -8.36 -0.07 -11.43
N TYR A 131 -7.20 -0.64 -11.79
CA TYR A 131 -6.71 -1.82 -11.07
C TYR A 131 -6.29 -1.46 -9.65
N GLN A 132 -5.76 -0.26 -9.40
CA GLN A 132 -5.43 0.21 -8.05
C GLN A 132 -6.69 0.32 -7.18
N GLN A 133 -7.78 0.89 -7.72
CA GLN A 133 -9.05 0.95 -7.02
C GLN A 133 -9.62 -0.45 -6.74
N ARG A 134 -9.47 -1.39 -7.68
CA ARG A 134 -9.87 -2.79 -7.47
C ARG A 134 -9.09 -3.45 -6.34
N ILE A 135 -7.78 -3.21 -6.26
CA ILE A 135 -6.95 -3.67 -5.15
C ILE A 135 -7.44 -3.08 -3.82
N ILE A 136 -7.72 -1.78 -3.76
CA ILE A 136 -8.26 -1.14 -2.54
C ILE A 136 -9.56 -1.81 -2.10
N ASN A 137 -10.47 -2.08 -3.05
CA ASN A 137 -11.75 -2.71 -2.75
C ASN A 137 -11.56 -4.13 -2.20
N ASP A 138 -10.73 -4.94 -2.86
CA ASP A 138 -10.42 -6.31 -2.42
C ASP A 138 -9.81 -6.33 -1.00
N LEU A 139 -8.87 -5.43 -0.73
CA LEU A 139 -8.22 -5.31 0.59
C LEU A 139 -9.22 -4.85 1.66
N ASN A 140 -10.05 -3.85 1.35
CA ASN A 140 -11.05 -3.31 2.27
C ASN A 140 -12.14 -4.34 2.61
N GLU A 141 -12.51 -5.19 1.65
CA GLU A 141 -13.45 -6.29 1.86
C GLU A 141 -12.80 -7.43 2.66
N HIS A 142 -11.62 -7.90 2.24
CA HIS A 142 -10.98 -9.04 2.88
C HIS A 142 -10.59 -8.76 4.34
N PHE A 143 -10.03 -7.57 4.61
CA PHE A 143 -9.58 -7.20 5.95
C PHE A 143 -10.65 -6.49 6.79
N GLN A 144 -11.83 -6.22 6.21
CA GLN A 144 -12.88 -5.43 6.85
C GLN A 144 -12.34 -4.07 7.35
N LEU A 145 -11.66 -3.36 6.45
CA LEU A 145 -11.00 -2.08 6.74
C LEU A 145 -11.61 -0.95 5.90
N GLU A 146 -11.53 0.24 6.47
CA GLU A 146 -11.64 1.53 5.80
C GLU A 146 -10.26 2.19 5.86
N VAL A 147 -9.58 2.29 4.71
CA VAL A 147 -8.28 2.95 4.61
C VAL A 147 -8.38 4.19 3.74
N LYS A 148 -7.81 5.30 4.20
CA LYS A 148 -7.81 6.58 3.50
C LYS A 148 -6.48 7.31 3.63
N ILE A 149 -6.21 8.19 2.67
CA ILE A 149 -5.07 9.10 2.68
C ILE A 149 -5.59 10.51 2.95
N GLU A 150 -5.07 11.13 4.00
CA GLU A 150 -5.42 12.51 4.38
C GLU A 150 -4.17 13.35 4.55
N LYS A 151 -4.30 14.66 4.33
CA LYS A 151 -3.28 15.61 4.74
C LYS A 151 -3.65 16.15 6.11
N LEU A 152 -2.83 15.87 7.10
CA LEU A 152 -3.05 16.36 8.47
C LEU A 152 -2.12 17.54 8.73
N SER A 153 -2.67 18.60 9.31
CA SER A 153 -1.88 19.73 9.81
C SER A 153 -1.14 19.30 11.07
N VAL A 154 0.17 19.44 11.07
CA VAL A 154 1.04 19.09 12.21
C VAL A 154 1.86 20.31 12.62
N VAL A 155 2.09 20.47 13.93
CA VAL A 155 3.05 21.45 14.43
C VAL A 155 4.45 20.91 14.13
N LYS A 156 5.19 21.65 13.31
CA LYS A 156 6.57 21.31 12.93
C LYS A 156 7.58 21.93 13.86
N ASP A 157 7.31 23.16 14.29
CA ASP A 157 8.24 23.96 15.08
C ASP A 157 7.47 25.05 15.84
N SER A 158 8.16 25.77 16.71
CA SER A 158 7.64 26.95 17.35
C SER A 158 8.72 28.02 17.49
N ARG A 159 8.31 29.28 17.53
CA ARG A 159 9.23 30.40 17.76
C ARG A 159 8.68 31.37 18.80
N PRO A 160 9.54 31.94 19.66
CA PRO A 160 9.13 32.97 20.59
C PRO A 160 8.79 34.25 19.81
N ILE A 161 7.74 34.95 20.27
CA ILE A 161 7.33 36.25 19.76
C ILE A 161 7.06 37.19 20.94
N ASN A 162 7.39 38.47 20.80
CA ASN A 162 7.05 39.47 21.80
C ASN A 162 5.75 40.15 21.39
N THR A 163 4.73 40.09 22.24
CA THR A 163 3.47 40.81 22.10
C THR A 163 3.41 41.97 23.10
N GLU A 164 2.42 42.86 22.94
CA GLU A 164 2.22 43.99 23.87
C GLU A 164 1.96 43.53 25.31
N ASP A 165 1.48 42.29 25.49
CA ASP A 165 1.19 41.66 26.79
C ASP A 165 2.35 40.78 27.35
N GLY A 166 3.49 40.67 26.64
CA GLY A 166 4.66 39.90 27.09
C GLY A 166 5.22 38.91 26.07
N GLU A 167 5.99 37.92 26.53
CA GLU A 167 6.50 36.84 25.67
C GLU A 167 5.39 35.82 25.36
N SER A 168 5.25 35.47 24.09
CA SER A 168 4.32 34.46 23.58
C SER A 168 5.03 33.53 22.59
N VAL A 169 4.31 32.52 22.09
CA VAL A 169 4.86 31.50 21.20
C VAL A 169 3.99 31.36 19.96
N GLU A 170 4.61 31.46 18.79
CA GLU A 170 3.98 31.16 17.51
C GLU A 170 4.28 29.72 17.10
N LEU A 171 3.24 28.98 16.70
CA LEU A 171 3.38 27.63 16.18
C LEU A 171 3.54 27.65 14.66
N ILE A 172 4.54 26.91 14.16
CA ILE A 172 4.78 26.71 12.74
C ILE A 172 4.10 25.41 12.32
N TRP A 173 3.13 25.53 11.41
CA TRP A 173 2.34 24.41 10.90
C TRP A 173 2.91 23.88 9.58
N ASP A 174 2.78 22.57 9.37
CA ASP A 174 3.11 21.88 8.11
C ASP A 174 2.00 20.88 7.76
N GLU A 175 1.94 20.44 6.50
CA GLU A 175 1.00 19.41 6.04
C GLU A 175 1.71 18.07 5.90
N LEU A 176 1.20 17.05 6.58
CA LEU A 176 1.73 15.70 6.53
C LEU A 176 0.75 14.75 5.84
N THR A 177 1.18 14.13 4.74
CA THR A 177 0.39 13.05 4.11
C THR A 177 0.38 11.85 5.05
N THR A 178 -0.81 11.43 5.47
CA THR A 178 -1.02 10.41 6.49
C THR A 178 -1.95 9.33 5.95
N MET A 179 -1.56 8.07 6.14
CA MET A 179 -2.46 6.94 5.91
C MET A 179 -3.22 6.63 7.19
N ILE A 180 -4.53 6.57 7.11
CA ILE A 180 -5.39 6.22 8.24
C ILE A 180 -6.06 4.90 7.93
N ILE A 181 -5.79 3.89 8.77
CA ILE A 181 -6.39 2.56 8.72
C ILE A 181 -7.39 2.46 9.86
N ARG A 182 -8.64 2.17 9.54
CA ARG A 182 -9.72 1.98 10.51
C ARG A 182 -10.42 0.65 10.25
N LYS A 183 -10.78 -0.06 11.31
CA LYS A 183 -11.65 -1.24 11.20
C LYS A 183 -13.09 -0.83 10.92
N LYS A 184 -13.75 -1.51 9.99
CA LYS A 184 -15.18 -1.36 9.73
C LYS A 184 -16.03 -1.89 10.87
#